data_AF-A0A5N7MSN7-F1
#
_entry.id   AF-A0A5N7MSN7-F1
#
_cell.length_a   1.000
_cell.length_b   1.000
_cell.length_c   1.000
_cell.angle_alpha   90.00
_cell.angle_beta   90.00
_cell.angle_gamma   90.00
#
_symmetry.space_group_name_H-M   'P 1'
#
loop_
_entity.id
_entity.type
_entity.pdbx_description
1 polymer ?
#
loop_
_entity_poly.entity_id
_entity_poly.type
_entity_poly.pdbx_seq_one_letter_code
_entity_poly.pdbx_strand_id
1 'polypeptide(L)'
;MKTAFWASVVGVGGALTIKFRHFFIGVRQPHAGSGADGQITAADLAALLKGIQQALVGTDDGTLISQIKLLRQDTNDRLETLGRAQQEALMKLSEMGSKTLIEALRDVVREFNTKITDQFGDNFKQLNEAVQALVVWQEQYKTHIEEITARQAEAAAAMQTATGDYRLLVDRASVFSGVASDLSTMLSALEVQKQQLTHVLSQLGTLLQAASGSLPEIETKVVALTTQLGEAVAANQKEVSNALAENVLLIRNSVQSAGQDFSKINEEIKAKVVALTTQLGDAVTSNQKEVNNALAENALLIRNSIQSVGQDFSKLNDDLKTNVVTLTTQLGDAVATNQKEVSKALAENVLLMRNSVQSVGQDFGKINEDFNKHLGDTAGKMREQVAVLDAALTEELKKSLESLGRQLAALSEKFVSDYSPLTDKLHRLVAVAAE
;
A
#
# COMPACT_ATOMS: atom_id res chain seq x y z
N MET A 1 -0.74 -10.47 82.43
CA MET A 1 -1.70 -11.37 83.11
C MET A 1 -3.15 -11.25 82.61
N LYS A 2 -3.42 -10.81 81.36
CA LYS A 2 -4.80 -10.67 80.84
C LYS A 2 -5.14 -11.61 79.65
N THR A 3 -4.18 -12.35 79.13
CA THR A 3 -4.37 -13.32 78.02
C THR A 3 -4.59 -14.76 78.48
N ALA A 4 -4.04 -15.15 79.64
CA ALA A 4 -4.21 -16.51 80.20
C ALA A 4 -5.65 -16.79 80.69
N PHE A 5 -6.40 -15.76 81.09
CA PHE A 5 -7.78 -15.92 81.57
C PHE A 5 -8.76 -16.22 80.42
N TRP A 6 -8.60 -15.57 79.26
CA TRP A 6 -9.46 -15.80 78.10
C TRP A 6 -9.24 -17.16 77.43
N ALA A 7 -8.02 -17.73 77.49
CA ALA A 7 -7.76 -19.09 77.03
C ALA A 7 -8.47 -20.15 77.90
N SER A 8 -8.60 -19.92 79.21
CA SER A 8 -9.29 -20.83 80.13
C SER A 8 -10.82 -20.81 79.95
N VAL A 9 -11.40 -19.65 79.64
CA VAL A 9 -12.85 -19.52 79.41
C VAL A 9 -13.27 -20.19 78.09
N VAL A 10 -12.45 -20.05 77.04
CA VAL A 10 -12.70 -20.71 75.75
C VAL A 10 -12.49 -22.23 75.84
N GLY A 11 -11.49 -22.69 76.59
CA GLY A 11 -11.24 -24.12 76.82
C GLY A 11 -12.36 -24.82 77.59
N VAL A 12 -12.92 -24.18 78.62
CA VAL A 12 -14.06 -24.72 79.38
C VAL A 12 -15.37 -24.64 78.58
N GLY A 13 -15.56 -23.60 77.77
CA GLY A 13 -16.70 -23.48 76.85
C GLY A 13 -16.75 -24.56 75.76
N GLY A 14 -15.59 -24.95 75.22
CA GLY A 14 -15.47 -26.05 74.24
C GLY A 14 -15.80 -27.42 74.82
N ALA A 15 -15.40 -27.70 76.07
CA ALA A 15 -15.70 -28.97 76.73
C ALA A 15 -17.20 -29.15 77.05
N LEU A 16 -17.89 -28.06 77.38
CA LEU A 16 -19.34 -28.08 77.64
C LEU A 16 -20.16 -28.23 76.35
N THR A 17 -19.73 -27.65 75.23
CA THR A 17 -20.42 -27.80 73.93
C THR A 17 -20.33 -29.22 73.38
N ILE A 18 -19.22 -29.93 73.60
CA ILE A 18 -19.08 -31.35 73.24
C ILE A 18 -20.03 -32.23 74.07
N LYS A 19 -20.13 -31.98 75.39
CA LYS A 19 -21.11 -32.70 76.25
C LYS A 19 -22.56 -32.37 75.90
N PHE A 20 -22.86 -31.12 75.51
CA PHE A 20 -24.20 -30.70 75.11
C PHE A 20 -24.64 -31.34 73.79
N ARG A 21 -23.71 -31.50 72.82
CA ARG A 21 -23.97 -32.18 71.55
C ARG A 21 -24.18 -33.70 71.73
N HIS A 22 -23.51 -34.30 72.71
CA HIS A 22 -23.71 -35.72 73.05
C HIS A 22 -25.05 -35.99 73.74
N PHE A 23 -25.64 -34.98 74.40
CA PHE A 23 -26.97 -35.08 75.03
C PHE A 23 -28.13 -34.92 74.03
N PHE A 24 -27.95 -34.15 72.95
CA PHE A 24 -29.02 -33.84 71.98
C PHE A 24 -29.07 -34.73 70.73
N ILE A 25 -27.97 -35.38 70.34
CA ILE A 25 -27.96 -36.27 69.17
C ILE A 25 -28.16 -37.71 69.66
N GLY A 26 -29.40 -38.17 69.59
CA GLY A 26 -29.80 -39.52 69.93
C GLY A 26 -28.94 -40.55 69.20
N VAL A 27 -28.25 -41.38 69.97
CA VAL A 27 -27.59 -42.60 69.51
C VAL A 27 -28.66 -43.51 68.90
N ARG A 28 -28.54 -43.82 67.60
CA ARG A 28 -29.37 -44.83 66.94
C ARG A 28 -29.19 -46.16 67.69
N GLN A 29 -30.31 -46.68 68.16
CA GLN A 29 -30.40 -47.93 68.91
C GLN A 29 -29.77 -49.10 68.15
N PRO A 30 -29.12 -50.05 68.84
CA PRO A 30 -28.76 -51.33 68.24
C PRO A 30 -30.05 -52.05 67.80
N HIS A 31 -30.06 -52.60 66.60
CA HIS A 31 -31.14 -53.50 66.16
C HIS A 31 -31.09 -54.75 67.03
N ALA A 32 -32.00 -54.83 68.01
CA ALA A 32 -32.29 -56.05 68.74
C ALA A 32 -32.87 -57.10 67.78
N GLY A 33 -32.36 -58.34 67.85
CA GLY A 33 -32.88 -59.46 67.05
C GLY A 33 -34.37 -59.69 67.31
N SER A 34 -35.14 -60.05 66.27
CA SER A 34 -36.61 -60.13 66.33
C SER A 34 -37.16 -61.42 66.96
N GLY A 35 -36.34 -62.19 67.68
CA GLY A 35 -36.73 -63.44 68.35
C GLY A 35 -37.07 -63.22 69.83
N ALA A 36 -37.93 -64.07 70.38
CA ALA A 36 -38.22 -64.09 71.81
C ALA A 36 -36.89 -64.29 72.57
N ASP A 37 -36.53 -63.29 73.38
CA ASP A 37 -35.30 -63.17 74.18
C ASP A 37 -34.01 -62.72 73.46
N GLY A 38 -34.10 -62.12 72.28
CA GLY A 38 -33.00 -61.30 71.71
C GLY A 38 -31.86 -62.08 71.03
N GLN A 39 -32.10 -63.32 70.64
CA GLN A 39 -31.19 -64.14 69.84
C GLN A 39 -31.01 -63.56 68.41
N ILE A 40 -29.80 -63.65 67.86
CA ILE A 40 -29.47 -63.29 66.46
C ILE A 40 -29.56 -64.57 65.63
N THR A 41 -30.45 -64.58 64.64
CA THR A 41 -30.78 -65.74 63.81
C THR A 41 -29.98 -65.77 62.51
N ALA A 42 -30.03 -66.88 61.76
CA ALA A 42 -29.45 -66.96 60.41
C ALA A 42 -30.03 -65.90 59.44
N ALA A 43 -31.24 -65.40 59.71
CA ALA A 43 -31.84 -64.28 58.97
C ALA A 43 -31.12 -62.95 59.24
N ASP A 44 -30.60 -62.74 60.45
CA ASP A 44 -29.86 -61.52 60.81
C ASP A 44 -28.44 -61.52 60.20
N LEU A 45 -27.82 -62.70 60.07
CA LEU A 45 -26.54 -62.85 59.35
C LEU A 45 -26.70 -62.61 57.84
N ALA A 46 -27.81 -63.11 57.26
CA ALA A 46 -28.18 -62.81 55.89
C ALA A 46 -28.49 -61.32 55.69
N ALA A 47 -29.08 -60.64 56.69
CA ALA A 47 -29.31 -59.20 56.65
C ALA A 47 -28.00 -58.39 56.68
N LEU A 48 -26.99 -58.82 57.45
CA LEU A 48 -25.67 -58.19 57.49
C LEU A 48 -24.87 -58.38 56.19
N LEU A 49 -24.86 -59.60 55.63
CA LEU A 49 -24.25 -59.86 54.32
C LEU A 49 -24.95 -59.08 53.20
N LYS A 50 -26.29 -58.96 53.27
CA LYS A 50 -27.06 -58.10 52.38
C LYS A 50 -26.71 -56.63 52.57
N GLY A 51 -26.40 -56.17 53.78
CA GLY A 51 -25.91 -54.83 54.08
C GLY A 51 -24.53 -54.53 53.47
N ILE A 52 -23.59 -55.49 53.50
CA ILE A 52 -22.28 -55.35 52.84
C ILE A 52 -22.42 -55.37 51.31
N GLN A 53 -23.23 -56.28 50.77
CA GLN A 53 -23.54 -56.31 49.34
C GLN A 53 -24.21 -55.00 48.89
N GLN A 54 -25.12 -54.44 49.69
CA GLN A 54 -25.75 -53.14 49.42
C GLN A 54 -24.75 -51.98 49.50
N ALA A 55 -23.78 -52.00 50.41
CA ALA A 55 -22.74 -50.96 50.48
C ALA A 55 -21.76 -51.02 49.27
N LEU A 56 -21.53 -52.20 48.69
CA LEU A 56 -20.64 -52.36 47.54
C LEU A 56 -21.35 -52.21 46.19
N VAL A 57 -22.56 -52.78 46.02
CA VAL A 57 -23.27 -52.95 44.73
C VAL A 57 -24.69 -52.36 44.76
N GLY A 58 -25.14 -51.84 45.90
CA GLY A 58 -26.46 -51.22 46.03
C GLY A 58 -26.66 -50.02 45.10
N THR A 59 -27.93 -49.68 44.86
CA THR A 59 -28.37 -48.63 43.94
C THR A 59 -28.32 -47.22 44.51
N ASP A 60 -27.84 -47.04 45.75
CA ASP A 60 -27.71 -45.74 46.41
C ASP A 60 -26.38 -45.04 46.08
N ASP A 61 -26.41 -43.70 46.07
CA ASP A 61 -25.25 -42.83 45.79
C ASP A 61 -24.10 -42.97 46.80
N GLY A 62 -24.35 -43.65 47.93
CA GLY A 62 -23.36 -43.92 48.97
C GLY A 62 -22.49 -45.16 48.74
N THR A 63 -22.72 -45.93 47.67
CA THR A 63 -21.92 -47.14 47.41
C THR A 63 -20.53 -46.82 46.86
N LEU A 64 -19.56 -47.69 47.13
CA LEU A 64 -18.17 -47.51 46.66
C LEU A 64 -18.09 -47.45 45.12
N ILE A 65 -18.90 -48.25 44.43
CA ILE A 65 -18.96 -48.23 42.96
C ILE A 65 -19.56 -46.92 42.46
N SER A 66 -20.60 -46.39 43.12
CA SER A 66 -21.17 -45.09 42.77
C SER A 66 -20.16 -43.96 42.98
N GLN A 67 -19.41 -43.96 44.09
CA GLN A 67 -18.37 -42.95 44.33
C GLN A 67 -17.21 -43.02 43.31
N ILE A 68 -16.78 -44.21 42.90
CA ILE A 68 -15.77 -44.37 41.83
C ILE A 68 -16.32 -43.87 40.49
N LYS A 69 -17.60 -44.13 40.21
CA LYS A 69 -18.26 -43.64 39.00
C LYS A 69 -18.37 -42.12 39.00
N LEU A 70 -18.78 -41.51 40.11
CA LEU A 70 -18.82 -40.06 40.30
C LEU A 70 -17.43 -39.43 40.17
N LEU A 71 -16.39 -40.08 40.69
CA LEU A 71 -15.02 -39.59 40.59
C LEU A 71 -14.49 -39.65 39.14
N ARG A 72 -14.80 -40.72 38.41
CA ARG A 72 -14.50 -40.79 36.96
C ARG A 72 -15.28 -39.75 36.16
N GLN A 73 -16.52 -39.49 36.54
CA GLN A 73 -17.35 -38.48 35.91
C GLN A 73 -16.78 -37.06 36.18
N ASP A 74 -16.47 -36.71 37.43
CA ASP A 74 -15.83 -35.42 37.77
C ASP A 74 -14.47 -35.26 37.07
N THR A 75 -13.70 -36.34 36.95
CA THR A 75 -12.42 -36.31 36.21
C THR A 75 -12.63 -36.04 34.72
N ASN A 76 -13.61 -36.69 34.10
CA ASN A 76 -13.95 -36.44 32.69
C ASN A 76 -14.50 -35.02 32.48
N ASP A 77 -15.36 -34.53 33.36
CA ASP A 77 -15.92 -33.18 33.27
C ASP A 77 -14.82 -32.12 33.36
N ARG A 78 -13.81 -32.32 34.23
CA ARG A 78 -12.65 -31.44 34.33
C ARG A 78 -11.74 -31.51 33.10
N LEU A 79 -11.51 -32.69 32.54
CA LEU A 79 -10.75 -32.85 31.30
C LEU A 79 -11.45 -32.20 30.11
N GLU A 80 -12.77 -32.31 30.04
CA GLU A 80 -13.57 -31.66 28.99
C GLU A 80 -13.52 -30.13 29.14
N THR A 81 -13.60 -29.62 30.37
CA THR A 81 -13.47 -28.19 30.66
C THR A 81 -12.09 -27.65 30.27
N LEU A 82 -11.02 -28.41 30.56
CA LEU A 82 -9.66 -28.08 30.14
C LEU A 82 -9.52 -28.07 28.60
N GLY A 83 -10.09 -29.07 27.92
CA GLY A 83 -10.08 -29.14 26.46
C GLY A 83 -10.76 -27.93 25.81
N ARG A 84 -11.91 -27.51 26.36
CA ARG A 84 -12.61 -26.29 25.90
C ARG A 84 -11.77 -25.04 26.12
N ALA A 85 -11.16 -24.86 27.29
CA ALA A 85 -10.33 -23.70 27.60
C ALA A 85 -9.08 -23.62 26.68
N GLN A 86 -8.45 -24.76 26.37
CA GLN A 86 -7.32 -24.82 25.45
C GLN A 86 -7.73 -24.45 24.02
N GLN A 87 -8.87 -24.96 23.56
CA GLN A 87 -9.37 -24.69 22.22
C GLN A 87 -9.79 -23.22 22.06
N GLU A 88 -10.39 -22.63 23.09
CA GLU A 88 -10.74 -21.22 23.12
C GLU A 88 -9.50 -20.30 23.11
N ALA A 89 -8.43 -20.68 23.83
CA ALA A 89 -7.16 -19.97 23.80
C ALA A 89 -6.48 -20.03 22.42
N LEU A 90 -6.47 -21.21 21.78
CA LEU A 90 -5.95 -21.39 20.42
C LEU A 90 -6.73 -20.58 19.38
N MET A 91 -8.05 -20.52 19.53
CA MET A 91 -8.92 -19.75 18.63
C MET A 91 -8.65 -18.24 18.76
N LYS A 92 -8.58 -17.72 19.99
CA LYS A 92 -8.22 -16.31 20.25
C LYS A 92 -6.82 -15.97 19.74
N LEU A 93 -5.84 -16.87 19.92
CA LEU A 93 -4.47 -16.66 19.45
C LEU A 93 -4.42 -16.55 17.91
N SER A 94 -5.12 -17.44 17.21
CA SER A 94 -5.19 -17.44 15.74
C SER A 94 -5.93 -16.21 15.21
N GLU A 95 -7.05 -15.83 15.84
CA GLU A 95 -7.87 -14.70 15.41
C GLU A 95 -7.15 -13.37 15.63
N MET A 96 -6.53 -13.18 16.80
CA MET A 96 -5.85 -11.95 17.17
C MET A 96 -4.55 -11.75 16.37
N GLY A 97 -3.79 -12.82 16.12
CA GLY A 97 -2.57 -12.75 15.31
C GLY A 97 -2.83 -12.45 13.83
N SER A 98 -3.85 -13.07 13.23
CA SER A 98 -4.18 -12.86 11.82
C SER A 98 -4.87 -11.50 11.58
N LYS A 99 -5.82 -11.11 12.44
CA LYS A 99 -6.61 -9.89 12.25
C LYS A 99 -5.77 -8.63 12.43
N THR A 100 -4.93 -8.59 13.47
CA THR A 100 -4.04 -7.45 13.75
C THR A 100 -3.01 -7.27 12.63
N LEU A 101 -2.46 -8.38 12.10
CA LEU A 101 -1.52 -8.33 10.98
C LEU A 101 -2.18 -7.85 9.69
N ILE A 102 -3.40 -8.31 9.41
CA ILE A 102 -4.17 -7.88 8.22
C ILE A 102 -4.56 -6.40 8.35
N GLU A 103 -4.99 -5.93 9.53
CA GLU A 103 -5.32 -4.52 9.77
C GLU A 103 -4.08 -3.62 9.61
N ALA A 104 -2.95 -3.98 10.23
CA ALA A 104 -1.71 -3.23 10.08
C ALA A 104 -1.22 -3.19 8.62
N LEU A 105 -1.29 -4.30 7.89
CA LEU A 105 -0.93 -4.33 6.46
C LEU A 105 -1.89 -3.47 5.63
N ARG A 106 -3.19 -3.51 5.94
CA ARG A 106 -4.22 -2.75 5.21
C ARG A 106 -4.07 -1.25 5.41
N ASP A 107 -3.70 -0.81 6.61
CA ASP A 107 -3.45 0.61 6.89
C ASP A 107 -2.20 1.11 6.17
N VAL A 108 -1.12 0.32 6.14
CA VAL A 108 0.09 0.65 5.35
C VAL A 108 -0.21 0.74 3.85
N VAL A 109 -0.99 -0.20 3.31
CA VAL A 109 -1.39 -0.17 1.88
C VAL A 109 -2.28 1.04 1.60
N ARG A 110 -3.17 1.41 2.52
CA ARG A 110 -4.03 2.59 2.38
C ARG A 110 -3.19 3.87 2.38
N GLU A 111 -2.27 4.02 3.32
CA GLU A 111 -1.38 5.18 3.41
C GLU A 111 -0.43 5.29 2.20
N PHE A 112 0.09 4.16 1.73
CA PHE A 112 0.87 4.08 0.49
C PHE A 112 0.05 4.54 -0.72
N ASN A 113 -1.19 4.05 -0.89
CA ASN A 113 -2.05 4.46 -2.00
C ASN A 113 -2.42 5.94 -1.93
N THR A 114 -2.69 6.48 -0.73
CA THR A 114 -2.97 7.91 -0.55
C THR A 114 -1.75 8.76 -0.96
N LYS A 115 -0.55 8.45 -0.43
CA LYS A 115 0.66 9.19 -0.80
C LYS A 115 1.01 9.08 -2.29
N ILE A 116 0.86 7.90 -2.90
CA ILE A 116 1.08 7.72 -4.34
C ILE A 116 0.12 8.60 -5.13
N THR A 117 -1.18 8.55 -4.79
CA THR A 117 -2.21 9.30 -5.52
C THR A 117 -1.99 10.81 -5.43
N ASP A 118 -1.67 11.32 -4.24
CA ASP A 118 -1.49 12.76 -4.03
C ASP A 118 -0.17 13.25 -4.63
N GLN A 119 0.97 12.63 -4.29
CA GLN A 119 2.28 13.16 -4.71
C GLN A 119 2.63 12.84 -6.16
N PHE A 120 2.22 11.69 -6.71
CA PHE A 120 2.40 11.44 -8.14
C PHE A 120 1.33 12.15 -8.97
N GLY A 121 0.11 12.30 -8.47
CA GLY A 121 -0.94 13.08 -9.13
C GLY A 121 -0.52 14.52 -9.40
N ASP A 122 0.01 15.21 -8.38
CA ASP A 122 0.47 16.59 -8.51
C ASP A 122 1.68 16.72 -9.45
N ASN A 123 2.64 15.79 -9.39
CA ASN A 123 3.79 15.79 -10.29
C ASN A 123 3.40 15.54 -11.75
N PHE A 124 2.47 14.60 -12.02
CA PHE A 124 1.96 14.38 -13.37
C PHE A 124 1.17 15.58 -13.89
N LYS A 125 0.47 16.30 -13.01
CA LYS A 125 -0.22 17.54 -13.37
C LYS A 125 0.77 18.64 -13.79
N GLN A 126 1.83 18.87 -13.01
CA GLN A 126 2.87 19.84 -13.36
C GLN A 126 3.62 19.45 -14.64
N LEU A 127 3.93 18.16 -14.82
CA LEU A 127 4.52 17.67 -16.05
C LEU A 127 3.60 17.91 -17.25
N ASN A 128 2.30 17.65 -17.10
CA ASN A 128 1.33 17.88 -18.16
C ASN A 128 1.19 19.36 -18.50
N GLU A 129 1.20 20.26 -17.50
CA GLU A 129 1.22 21.71 -17.71
C GLU A 129 2.47 22.16 -18.47
N ALA A 130 3.65 21.64 -18.12
CA ALA A 130 4.90 21.93 -18.82
C ALA A 130 4.89 21.42 -20.28
N VAL A 131 4.38 20.20 -20.51
CA VAL A 131 4.23 19.64 -21.86
C VAL A 131 3.24 20.48 -22.67
N GLN A 132 2.13 20.92 -22.07
CA GLN A 132 1.15 21.77 -22.73
C GLN A 132 1.73 23.13 -23.11
N ALA A 133 2.54 23.74 -22.23
CA ALA A 133 3.26 24.97 -22.55
C ALA A 133 4.22 24.78 -23.73
N LEU A 134 4.88 23.62 -23.82
CA LEU A 134 5.79 23.29 -24.93
C LEU A 134 5.05 23.10 -26.26
N VAL A 135 3.85 22.53 -26.23
CA VAL A 135 2.96 22.42 -27.41
C VAL A 135 2.48 23.80 -27.87
N VAL A 136 2.07 24.67 -26.94
CA VAL A 136 1.68 26.06 -27.27
C VAL A 136 2.85 26.80 -27.91
N TRP A 137 4.05 26.68 -27.35
CA TRP A 137 5.25 27.27 -27.93
C TRP A 137 5.56 26.72 -29.33
N GLN A 138 5.39 25.41 -29.57
CA GLN A 138 5.57 24.82 -30.89
C GLN A 138 4.64 25.41 -31.94
N GLU A 139 3.35 25.59 -31.64
CA GLU A 139 2.39 26.16 -32.58
C GLU A 139 2.71 27.64 -32.87
N GLN A 140 3.10 28.40 -31.84
CA GLN A 140 3.56 29.79 -31.99
C GLN A 140 4.81 29.88 -32.87
N TYR A 141 5.81 29.02 -32.63
CA TYR A 141 7.05 29.00 -33.40
C TYR A 141 6.80 28.64 -34.87
N LYS A 142 5.94 27.66 -35.15
CA LYS A 142 5.50 27.31 -36.50
C LYS A 142 4.88 28.52 -37.21
N THR A 143 3.95 29.22 -36.56
CA THR A 143 3.31 30.43 -37.11
C THR A 143 4.35 31.49 -37.46
N HIS A 144 5.34 31.69 -36.58
CA HIS A 144 6.42 32.66 -36.83
C HIS A 144 7.29 32.30 -38.04
N ILE A 145 7.61 31.01 -38.22
CA ILE A 145 8.35 30.53 -39.40
C ILE A 145 7.54 30.71 -40.68
N GLU A 146 6.23 30.46 -40.66
CA GLU A 146 5.34 30.70 -41.80
C GLU A 146 5.33 32.18 -42.20
N GLU A 147 5.22 33.11 -41.25
CA GLU A 147 5.27 34.56 -41.51
C GLU A 147 6.61 35.02 -42.10
N ILE A 148 7.73 34.55 -41.52
CA ILE A 148 9.07 34.88 -42.04
C ILE A 148 9.23 34.35 -43.46
N THR A 149 8.83 33.10 -43.71
CA THR A 149 8.92 32.48 -45.04
C THR A 149 8.10 33.25 -46.06
N ALA A 150 6.89 33.70 -45.70
CA ALA A 150 6.04 34.52 -46.55
C ALA A 150 6.69 35.87 -46.89
N ARG A 151 7.21 36.60 -45.89
CA ARG A 151 7.91 37.87 -46.12
C ARG A 151 9.16 37.72 -46.98
N GLN A 152 9.87 36.61 -46.82
CA GLN A 152 11.08 36.32 -47.60
C GLN A 152 10.74 36.02 -49.06
N ALA A 153 9.61 35.33 -49.32
CA ALA A 153 9.09 35.11 -50.65
C ALA A 153 8.67 36.43 -51.34
N GLU A 154 7.97 37.32 -50.63
CA GLU A 154 7.64 38.66 -51.15
C GLU A 154 8.88 39.48 -51.49
N ALA A 155 9.89 39.50 -50.61
CA ALA A 155 11.13 40.22 -50.87
C ALA A 155 11.87 39.67 -52.10
N ALA A 156 11.90 38.34 -52.26
CA ALA A 156 12.50 37.70 -53.43
C ALA A 156 11.76 38.07 -54.74
N ALA A 157 10.43 38.08 -54.72
CA ALA A 157 9.61 38.48 -55.87
C ALA A 157 9.82 39.97 -56.23
N ALA A 158 9.90 40.84 -55.22
CA ALA A 158 10.22 42.26 -55.42
C ALA A 158 11.62 42.45 -56.03
N MET A 159 12.63 41.69 -55.58
CA MET A 159 13.98 41.74 -56.17
C MET A 159 14.00 41.24 -57.61
N GLN A 160 13.25 40.19 -57.95
CA GLN A 160 13.13 39.74 -59.34
C GLN A 160 12.51 40.81 -60.24
N THR A 161 11.44 41.45 -59.76
CA THR A 161 10.77 42.53 -60.50
C THR A 161 11.71 43.70 -60.72
N ALA A 162 12.38 44.16 -59.65
CA ALA A 162 13.36 45.25 -59.73
C ALA A 162 14.51 44.93 -60.69
N THR A 163 15.00 43.68 -60.71
CA THR A 163 16.05 43.24 -61.64
C THR A 163 15.55 43.27 -63.10
N GLY A 164 14.31 42.88 -63.35
CA GLY A 164 13.67 42.97 -64.66
C GLY A 164 13.55 44.41 -65.17
N ASP A 165 13.06 45.31 -64.32
CA ASP A 165 12.93 46.74 -64.63
C ASP A 165 14.29 47.39 -64.89
N TYR A 166 15.31 47.02 -64.10
CA TYR A 166 16.67 47.51 -64.28
C TYR A 166 17.26 47.06 -65.62
N ARG A 167 17.03 45.80 -66.01
CA ARG A 167 17.45 45.30 -67.33
C ARG A 167 16.78 46.09 -68.46
N LEU A 168 15.47 46.35 -68.35
CA LEU A 168 14.72 47.13 -69.34
C LEU A 168 15.26 48.55 -69.46
N LEU A 169 15.61 49.18 -68.33
CA LEU A 169 16.18 50.53 -68.32
C LEU A 169 17.55 50.56 -69.02
N VAL A 170 18.43 49.59 -68.73
CA VAL A 170 19.75 49.49 -69.37
C VAL A 170 19.62 49.26 -70.88
N ASP A 171 18.71 48.38 -71.31
CA ASP A 171 18.43 48.14 -72.73
C ASP A 171 17.98 49.44 -73.43
N ARG A 172 17.08 50.22 -72.80
CA ARG A 172 16.63 51.51 -73.36
C ARG A 172 17.72 52.58 -73.38
N ALA A 173 18.59 52.61 -72.36
CA ALA A 173 19.73 53.53 -72.33
C ALA A 173 20.74 53.22 -73.46
N SER A 174 20.91 51.95 -73.83
CA SER A 174 21.76 51.54 -74.96
C SER A 174 21.26 52.10 -76.30
N VAL A 175 19.94 52.07 -76.55
CA VAL A 175 19.33 52.64 -77.77
C VAL A 175 19.61 54.13 -77.89
N PHE A 176 19.68 54.86 -76.77
CA PHE A 176 19.97 56.29 -76.77
C PHE A 176 21.38 56.61 -77.31
N SER A 177 22.37 55.75 -77.04
CA SER A 177 23.70 55.90 -77.63
C SER A 177 23.68 55.78 -79.16
N GLY A 178 22.79 54.94 -79.71
CA GLY A 178 22.58 54.81 -81.15
C GLY A 178 21.95 56.08 -81.73
N VAL A 179 20.88 56.58 -81.11
CA VAL A 179 20.21 57.83 -81.54
C VAL A 179 21.18 59.03 -81.52
N ALA A 180 22.03 59.13 -80.51
CA ALA A 180 23.05 60.20 -80.45
C ALA A 180 24.08 60.10 -81.60
N SER A 181 24.48 58.88 -81.97
CA SER A 181 25.36 58.63 -83.12
C SER A 181 24.70 58.99 -84.44
N ASP A 182 23.43 58.61 -84.62
CA ASP A 182 22.66 58.93 -85.82
C ASP A 182 22.47 60.45 -85.97
N LEU A 183 22.20 61.14 -84.86
CA LEU A 183 22.09 62.61 -84.84
C LEU A 183 23.40 63.28 -85.27
N SER A 184 24.55 62.78 -84.78
CA SER A 184 25.87 63.29 -85.19
C SER A 184 26.12 63.09 -86.68
N THR A 185 25.70 61.94 -87.22
CA THR A 185 25.84 61.62 -88.65
C THR A 185 24.98 62.55 -89.50
N MET A 186 23.73 62.79 -89.09
CA MET A 186 22.83 63.73 -89.75
C MET A 186 23.38 65.17 -89.73
N LEU A 187 24.00 65.58 -88.62
CA LEU A 187 24.67 66.87 -88.47
C LEU A 187 25.80 67.06 -89.48
N SER A 188 26.66 66.05 -89.63
CA SER A 188 27.73 66.06 -90.63
C SER A 188 27.19 66.08 -92.06
N ALA A 189 26.12 65.33 -92.34
CA ALA A 189 25.47 65.34 -93.66
C ALA A 189 24.89 66.71 -94.01
N LEU A 190 24.26 67.40 -93.06
CA LEU A 190 23.74 68.77 -93.23
C LEU A 190 24.87 69.78 -93.50
N GLU A 191 26.03 69.64 -92.84
CA GLU A 191 27.19 70.51 -93.09
C GLU A 191 27.79 70.28 -94.50
N VAL A 192 27.83 69.03 -94.96
CA VAL A 192 28.24 68.72 -96.35
C VAL A 192 27.26 69.33 -97.36
N GLN A 193 25.96 69.16 -97.11
CA GLN A 193 24.92 69.70 -97.98
C GLN A 193 24.96 71.24 -98.04
N LYS A 194 25.32 71.91 -96.93
CA LYS A 194 25.60 73.36 -96.91
C LYS A 194 26.69 73.72 -97.89
N GLN A 195 27.85 73.07 -97.81
CA GLN A 195 28.98 73.39 -98.68
C GLN A 195 28.61 73.24 -100.16
N GLN A 196 27.81 72.23 -100.48
CA GLN A 196 27.32 71.98 -101.83
C GLN A 196 26.34 73.06 -102.32
N LEU A 197 25.38 73.48 -101.49
CA LEU A 197 24.45 74.57 -101.85
C LEU A 197 25.19 75.89 -102.07
N THR A 198 26.14 76.23 -101.20
CA THR A 198 26.98 77.43 -101.35
C THR A 198 27.80 77.36 -102.65
N HIS A 199 28.33 76.18 -102.98
CA HIS A 199 29.06 75.97 -104.22
C HIS A 199 28.16 76.12 -105.46
N VAL A 200 26.97 75.52 -105.46
CA VAL A 200 26.00 75.62 -106.57
C VAL A 200 25.52 77.07 -106.75
N LEU A 201 25.25 77.80 -105.67
CA LEU A 201 24.90 79.23 -105.73
C LEU A 201 26.05 80.06 -106.34
N SER A 202 27.30 79.77 -105.97
CA SER A 202 28.47 80.43 -106.53
C SER A 202 28.65 80.11 -108.02
N GLN A 203 28.49 78.85 -108.42
CA GLN A 203 28.55 78.42 -109.82
C GLN A 203 27.43 79.01 -110.67
N LEU A 204 26.21 79.11 -110.12
CA LEU A 204 25.09 79.75 -110.80
C LEU A 204 25.39 81.23 -111.05
N GLY A 205 25.95 81.92 -110.05
CA GLY A 205 26.41 83.31 -110.18
C GLY A 205 27.45 83.49 -111.29
N THR A 206 28.44 82.62 -111.38
CA THR A 206 29.47 82.70 -112.44
C THR A 206 28.94 82.35 -113.82
N LEU A 207 28.01 81.38 -113.93
CA LEU A 207 27.41 80.95 -115.19
C LEU A 207 26.48 82.04 -115.77
N LEU A 208 25.71 82.71 -114.91
CA LEU A 208 24.90 83.88 -115.29
C LEU A 208 25.77 85.05 -115.74
N GLN A 209 26.89 85.30 -115.05
CA GLN A 209 27.84 86.34 -115.43
C GLN A 209 28.52 86.05 -116.77
N ALA A 210 28.75 84.78 -117.12
CA ALA A 210 29.26 84.39 -118.43
C ALA A 210 28.19 84.47 -119.54
N ALA A 211 26.90 84.37 -119.20
CA ALA A 211 25.78 84.40 -120.15
C ALA A 211 25.22 85.81 -120.42
N SER A 212 25.70 86.86 -119.73
CA SER A 212 25.06 88.18 -119.68
C SER A 212 25.26 89.12 -120.87
N GLY A 213 25.79 88.62 -121.99
CA GLY A 213 26.08 89.41 -123.19
C GLY A 213 24.89 90.15 -123.83
N SER A 214 23.65 89.99 -123.37
CA SER A 214 22.48 90.65 -123.98
C SER A 214 21.36 91.18 -123.07
N LEU A 215 21.38 91.05 -121.73
CA LEU A 215 20.25 91.46 -120.86
C LEU A 215 20.70 91.95 -119.46
N PRO A 216 21.10 93.23 -119.31
CA PRO A 216 21.67 93.77 -118.06
C PRO A 216 20.72 93.77 -116.85
N GLU A 217 19.43 94.00 -117.07
CA GLU A 217 18.44 94.04 -115.97
C GLU A 217 18.17 92.66 -115.37
N ILE A 218 18.21 91.60 -116.19
CA ILE A 218 18.04 90.21 -115.73
C ILE A 218 19.28 89.78 -114.96
N GLU A 219 20.48 90.07 -115.47
CA GLU A 219 21.73 89.82 -114.73
C GLU A 219 21.68 90.48 -113.34
N THR A 220 21.32 91.76 -113.28
CA THR A 220 21.24 92.50 -112.02
C THR A 220 20.20 91.90 -111.05
N LYS A 221 19.00 91.57 -111.54
CA LYS A 221 17.95 90.97 -110.69
C LYS A 221 18.26 89.55 -110.26
N VAL A 222 18.86 88.73 -111.12
CA VAL A 222 19.21 87.35 -110.78
C VAL A 222 20.42 87.32 -109.85
N VAL A 223 21.42 88.19 -110.04
CA VAL A 223 22.51 88.35 -109.06
C VAL A 223 21.95 88.83 -107.71
N ALA A 224 21.03 89.79 -107.69
CA ALA A 224 20.39 90.25 -106.46
C ALA A 224 19.58 89.14 -105.77
N LEU A 225 18.78 88.37 -106.52
CA LEU A 225 18.03 87.23 -106.00
C LEU A 225 18.94 86.11 -105.51
N THR A 226 20.02 85.79 -106.23
CA THR A 226 21.00 84.76 -105.86
C THR A 226 21.76 85.18 -104.60
N THR A 227 22.07 86.47 -104.46
CA THR A 227 22.67 87.04 -103.25
C THR A 227 21.70 86.96 -102.08
N GLN A 228 20.43 87.39 -102.25
CA GLN A 228 19.40 87.26 -101.21
C GLN A 228 19.11 85.80 -100.83
N LEU A 229 19.09 84.87 -101.79
CA LEU A 229 18.94 83.44 -101.51
C LEU A 229 20.14 82.89 -100.77
N GLY A 230 21.36 83.28 -101.16
CA GLY A 230 22.58 82.91 -100.45
C GLY A 230 22.59 83.41 -99.01
N GLU A 231 22.18 84.66 -98.79
CA GLU A 231 22.03 85.26 -97.45
C GLU A 231 20.93 84.59 -96.63
N ALA A 232 19.77 84.31 -97.22
CA ALA A 232 18.65 83.65 -96.54
C ALA A 232 18.96 82.19 -96.18
N VAL A 233 19.62 81.45 -97.08
CA VAL A 233 20.07 80.06 -96.83
C VAL A 233 21.15 80.06 -95.75
N ALA A 234 22.11 80.97 -95.81
CA ALA A 234 23.14 81.11 -94.78
C ALA A 234 22.55 81.48 -93.41
N ALA A 235 21.56 82.37 -93.36
CA ALA A 235 20.85 82.75 -92.15
C ALA A 235 20.06 81.56 -91.55
N ASN A 236 19.27 80.87 -92.38
CA ASN A 236 18.50 79.69 -91.96
C ASN A 236 19.43 78.58 -91.43
N GLN A 237 20.55 78.31 -92.10
CA GLN A 237 21.52 77.33 -91.63
C GLN A 237 22.21 77.73 -90.33
N LYS A 238 22.52 79.02 -90.14
CA LYS A 238 23.04 79.50 -88.86
C LYS A 238 22.03 79.25 -87.74
N GLU A 239 20.75 79.49 -88.00
CA GLU A 239 19.67 79.26 -87.04
C GLU A 239 19.46 77.77 -86.74
N VAL A 240 19.43 76.91 -87.76
CA VAL A 240 19.37 75.45 -87.61
C VAL A 240 20.60 74.92 -86.87
N SER A 241 21.80 75.38 -87.21
CA SER A 241 23.04 74.97 -86.53
C SER A 241 23.04 75.39 -85.06
N ASN A 242 22.54 76.58 -84.75
CA ASN A 242 22.41 77.06 -83.37
C ASN A 242 21.38 76.22 -82.59
N ALA A 243 20.20 75.98 -83.16
CA ALA A 243 19.16 75.16 -82.52
C ALA A 243 19.62 73.71 -82.30
N LEU A 244 20.41 73.16 -83.21
CA LEU A 244 20.93 71.81 -83.10
C LEU A 244 22.06 71.75 -82.06
N ALA A 245 22.91 72.77 -81.98
CA ALA A 245 23.93 72.89 -80.93
C ALA A 245 23.31 73.05 -79.53
N GLU A 246 22.23 73.84 -79.39
CA GLU A 246 21.46 73.94 -78.14
C GLU A 246 20.84 72.60 -77.76
N ASN A 247 20.22 71.89 -78.70
CA ASN A 247 19.64 70.57 -78.43
C ASN A 247 20.71 69.56 -78.01
N VAL A 248 21.90 69.57 -78.62
CA VAL A 248 23.01 68.70 -78.20
C VAL A 248 23.46 69.04 -76.78
N LEU A 249 23.52 70.32 -76.40
CA LEU A 249 23.83 70.73 -75.02
C LEU A 249 22.75 70.29 -74.04
N LEU A 250 21.47 70.47 -74.38
CA LEU A 250 20.34 70.01 -73.55
C LEU A 250 20.37 68.49 -73.36
N ILE A 251 20.54 67.72 -74.43
CA ILE A 251 20.65 66.26 -74.38
C ILE A 251 21.85 65.85 -73.51
N ARG A 252 23.01 66.48 -73.69
CA ARG A 252 24.20 66.19 -72.89
C ARG A 252 23.94 66.43 -71.40
N ASN A 253 23.31 67.55 -71.06
CA ASN A 253 22.96 67.89 -69.69
C ASN A 253 21.93 66.91 -69.09
N SER A 254 20.93 66.48 -69.88
CA SER A 254 19.96 65.47 -69.46
C SER A 254 20.60 64.10 -69.24
N VAL A 255 21.49 63.65 -70.14
CA VAL A 255 22.22 62.38 -69.99
C VAL A 255 23.15 62.43 -68.77
N GLN A 256 23.84 63.55 -68.58
CA GLN A 256 24.71 63.73 -67.41
C GLN A 256 23.91 63.72 -66.11
N SER A 257 22.76 64.40 -66.06
CA SER A 257 21.86 64.38 -64.90
C SER A 257 21.33 62.98 -64.65
N ALA A 258 20.87 62.27 -65.68
CA ALA A 258 20.39 60.90 -65.57
C ALA A 258 21.48 59.95 -65.04
N GLY A 259 22.74 60.11 -65.51
CA GLY A 259 23.87 59.34 -65.00
C GLY A 259 24.16 59.62 -63.52
N GLN A 260 24.05 60.89 -63.09
CA GLN A 260 24.19 61.27 -61.68
C GLN A 260 23.06 60.71 -60.81
N ASP A 261 21.81 60.79 -61.27
CA ASP A 261 20.66 60.26 -60.56
C ASP A 261 20.73 58.73 -60.45
N PHE A 262 21.16 58.06 -61.51
CA PHE A 262 21.39 56.61 -61.50
C PHE A 262 22.48 56.23 -60.50
N SER A 263 23.58 56.98 -60.45
CA SER A 263 24.64 56.75 -59.45
C SER A 263 24.12 56.93 -58.03
N LYS A 264 23.27 57.94 -57.77
CA LYS A 264 22.66 58.16 -56.45
C LYS A 264 21.72 57.03 -56.07
N ILE A 265 20.83 56.62 -56.98
CA ILE A 265 19.90 55.51 -56.77
C ILE A 265 20.69 54.23 -56.46
N ASN A 266 21.78 53.97 -57.18
CA ASN A 266 22.59 52.77 -56.97
C ASN A 266 23.26 52.77 -55.58
N GLU A 267 23.77 53.91 -55.12
CA GLU A 267 24.31 54.05 -53.76
C GLU A 267 23.21 53.90 -52.68
N GLU A 268 22.01 54.46 -52.91
CA GLU A 268 20.88 54.27 -52.00
C GLU A 268 20.41 52.81 -51.92
N ILE A 269 20.34 52.11 -53.05
CA ILE A 269 20.01 50.69 -53.09
C ILE A 269 21.06 49.90 -52.33
N LYS A 270 22.35 50.15 -52.58
CA LYS A 270 23.46 49.50 -51.87
C LYS A 270 23.37 49.73 -50.36
N ALA A 271 23.12 50.97 -49.93
CA ALA A 271 22.94 51.31 -48.53
C ALA A 271 21.74 50.58 -47.90
N LYS A 272 20.59 50.53 -48.60
CA LYS A 272 19.40 49.79 -48.13
C LYS A 272 19.64 48.28 -48.05
N VAL A 273 20.32 47.69 -49.02
CA VAL A 273 20.67 46.26 -49.02
C VAL A 273 21.60 45.92 -47.85
N VAL A 274 22.62 46.74 -47.62
CA VAL A 274 23.52 46.57 -46.46
C VAL A 274 22.74 46.71 -45.16
N ALA A 275 21.90 47.73 -45.02
CA ALA A 275 21.08 47.95 -43.83
C ALA A 275 20.13 46.76 -43.55
N LEU A 276 19.45 46.26 -44.59
CA LEU A 276 18.57 45.09 -44.48
C LEU A 276 19.34 43.83 -44.09
N THR A 277 20.54 43.63 -44.66
CA THR A 277 21.41 42.49 -44.32
C THR A 277 21.86 42.56 -42.87
N THR A 278 22.26 43.73 -42.38
CA THR A 278 22.62 43.93 -40.97
C THR A 278 21.42 43.70 -40.04
N GLN A 279 20.26 44.28 -40.35
CA GLN A 279 19.05 44.07 -39.56
C GLN A 279 18.65 42.59 -39.48
N LEU A 280 18.75 41.86 -40.60
CA LEU A 280 18.48 40.43 -40.62
C LEU A 280 19.49 39.65 -39.78
N GLY A 281 20.79 39.99 -39.87
CA GLY A 281 21.84 39.39 -39.05
C GLY A 281 21.64 39.63 -37.55
N ASP A 282 21.27 40.85 -37.17
CA ASP A 282 20.96 41.23 -35.79
C ASP A 282 19.71 40.49 -35.28
N ALA A 283 18.66 40.40 -36.10
CA ALA A 283 17.44 39.68 -35.76
C ALA A 283 17.70 38.17 -35.57
N VAL A 284 18.49 37.55 -36.45
CA VAL A 284 18.90 36.14 -36.32
C VAL A 284 19.74 35.92 -35.06
N THR A 285 20.68 36.82 -34.77
CA THR A 285 21.52 36.74 -33.57
C THR A 285 20.69 36.91 -32.29
N SER A 286 19.73 37.84 -32.29
CA SER A 286 18.79 38.05 -31.18
C SER A 286 17.92 36.81 -30.96
N ASN A 287 17.34 36.26 -32.03
CA ASN A 287 16.52 35.05 -31.96
C ASN A 287 17.33 33.86 -31.44
N GLN A 288 18.56 33.67 -31.94
CA GLN A 288 19.46 32.62 -31.44
C GLN A 288 19.76 32.77 -29.95
N LYS A 289 19.91 34.01 -29.45
CA LYS A 289 20.12 34.28 -28.02
C LYS A 289 18.87 33.95 -27.20
N GLU A 290 17.68 34.33 -27.65
CA GLU A 290 16.42 34.00 -26.99
C GLU A 290 16.18 32.49 -26.93
N VAL A 291 16.41 31.78 -28.05
CA VAL A 291 16.31 30.31 -28.09
C VAL A 291 17.31 29.66 -27.13
N ASN A 292 18.57 30.13 -27.11
CA ASN A 292 19.57 29.59 -26.19
C ASN A 292 19.21 29.86 -24.72
N ASN A 293 18.66 31.03 -24.41
CA ASN A 293 18.19 31.36 -23.07
C ASN A 293 17.01 30.48 -22.66
N ALA A 294 16.00 30.32 -23.52
CA ALA A 294 14.85 29.46 -23.25
C ALA A 294 15.27 27.99 -23.06
N LEU A 295 16.22 27.50 -23.85
CA LEU A 295 16.80 26.16 -23.66
C LEU A 295 17.55 26.03 -22.33
N ALA A 296 18.31 27.06 -21.93
CA ALA A 296 19.01 27.07 -20.66
C ALA A 296 18.06 27.11 -19.46
N GLU A 297 16.98 27.90 -19.53
CA GLU A 297 15.93 27.96 -18.51
C GLU A 297 15.21 26.62 -18.39
N ASN A 298 14.82 26.01 -19.51
CA ASN A 298 14.22 24.67 -19.52
C ASN A 298 15.16 23.62 -18.93
N ALA A 299 16.46 23.67 -19.25
CA ALA A 299 17.44 22.76 -18.68
C ALA A 299 17.55 22.92 -17.15
N LEU A 300 17.47 24.15 -16.62
CA LEU A 300 17.42 24.42 -15.19
C LEU A 300 16.14 23.89 -14.55
N LEU A 301 14.98 24.13 -15.15
CA LEU A 301 13.69 23.63 -14.66
C LEU A 301 13.65 22.10 -14.61
N ILE A 302 14.14 21.44 -15.66
CA ILE A 302 14.26 19.97 -15.71
C ILE A 302 15.21 19.48 -14.61
N ARG A 303 16.37 20.12 -14.44
CA ARG A 303 17.33 19.77 -13.38
C ARG A 303 16.73 19.90 -11.99
N ASN A 304 16.02 21.00 -11.73
CA ASN A 304 15.36 21.23 -10.45
C ASN A 304 14.25 20.20 -10.20
N SER A 305 13.47 19.85 -11.24
CA SER A 305 12.45 18.80 -11.16
C SER A 305 13.07 17.44 -10.83
N ILE A 306 14.17 17.06 -11.51
CA ILE A 306 14.90 15.81 -11.23
C ILE A 306 15.43 15.80 -9.79
N GLN A 307 15.95 16.92 -9.30
CA GLN A 307 16.41 17.03 -7.92
C GLN A 307 15.27 16.90 -6.92
N SER A 308 14.11 17.53 -7.17
CA SER A 308 12.92 17.41 -6.32
C SER A 308 12.45 15.96 -6.25
N VAL A 309 12.29 15.31 -7.40
CA VAL A 309 11.90 13.89 -7.48
C VAL A 309 12.92 13.01 -6.74
N GLY A 310 14.22 13.29 -6.87
CA GLY A 310 15.27 12.58 -6.13
C GLY A 310 15.15 12.75 -4.61
N GLN A 311 14.84 13.96 -4.14
CA GLN A 311 14.61 14.22 -2.71
C GLN A 311 13.34 13.53 -2.19
N ASP A 312 12.26 13.56 -2.97
CA ASP A 312 11.01 12.88 -2.62
C ASP A 312 11.20 11.36 -2.56
N PHE A 313 11.98 10.79 -3.49
CA PHE A 313 12.32 9.37 -3.45
C PHE A 313 13.19 9.01 -2.24
N SER A 314 14.16 9.88 -1.88
CA SER A 314 14.97 9.67 -0.67
C SER A 314 14.10 9.72 0.60
N LYS A 315 13.21 10.71 0.72
CA LYS A 315 12.26 10.79 1.84
C LYS A 315 11.35 9.58 1.89
N LEU A 316 10.80 9.15 0.75
CA LEU A 316 9.97 7.95 0.68
C LEU A 316 10.75 6.72 1.17
N ASN A 317 12.02 6.58 0.79
CA ASN A 317 12.87 5.50 1.23
C ASN A 317 13.15 5.56 2.74
N ASP A 318 13.36 6.75 3.31
CA ASP A 318 13.56 6.94 4.75
C ASP A 318 12.27 6.69 5.55
N ASP A 319 11.11 7.13 5.04
CA ASP A 319 9.80 6.84 5.61
C ASP A 319 9.52 5.33 5.61
N LEU A 320 9.76 4.65 4.48
CA LEU A 320 9.63 3.20 4.36
C LEU A 320 10.54 2.47 5.35
N LYS A 321 11.80 2.90 5.47
CA LYS A 321 12.74 2.34 6.45
C LYS A 321 12.24 2.52 7.88
N THR A 322 11.77 3.71 8.22
CA THR A 322 11.24 4.04 9.55
C THR A 322 10.01 3.20 9.86
N ASN A 323 9.08 3.07 8.91
CA ASN A 323 7.87 2.28 9.06
C ASN A 323 8.19 0.78 9.23
N VAL A 324 9.13 0.23 8.44
CA VAL A 324 9.58 -1.16 8.58
C VAL A 324 10.22 -1.40 9.95
N VAL A 325 11.08 -0.50 10.42
CA VAL A 325 11.70 -0.60 11.76
C VAL A 325 10.66 -0.52 12.87
N THR A 326 9.70 0.40 12.75
CA THR A 326 8.61 0.57 13.72
C THR A 326 7.74 -0.68 13.77
N LEU A 327 7.30 -1.20 12.62
CA LEU A 327 6.50 -2.42 12.53
C LEU A 327 7.25 -3.62 13.12
N THR A 328 8.55 -3.75 12.81
CA THR A 328 9.40 -4.82 13.35
C THR A 328 9.52 -4.73 14.87
N THR A 329 9.66 -3.52 15.41
CA THR A 329 9.76 -3.29 16.87
C THR A 329 8.44 -3.60 17.55
N GLN A 330 7.32 -3.07 17.02
CA GLN A 330 5.97 -3.33 17.54
C GLN A 330 5.63 -4.82 17.51
N LEU A 331 6.00 -5.52 16.44
CA LEU A 331 5.83 -6.97 16.36
C LEU A 331 6.69 -7.70 17.39
N GLY A 332 7.94 -7.27 17.59
CA GLY A 332 8.83 -7.79 18.63
C GLY A 332 8.25 -7.62 20.04
N ASP A 333 7.75 -6.43 20.36
CA ASP A 333 7.13 -6.12 21.65
C ASP A 333 5.83 -6.90 21.87
N ALA A 334 4.99 -7.01 20.84
CA ALA A 334 3.76 -7.81 20.88
C ALA A 334 4.07 -9.29 21.12
N VAL A 335 5.07 -9.84 20.43
CA VAL A 335 5.53 -11.23 20.63
C VAL A 335 6.08 -11.42 22.04
N ALA A 336 6.89 -10.50 22.55
CA ALA A 336 7.44 -10.57 23.90
C ALA A 336 6.35 -10.50 24.97
N THR A 337 5.36 -9.63 24.79
CA THR A 337 4.20 -9.53 25.69
C THR A 337 3.36 -10.80 25.64
N ASN A 338 3.10 -11.33 24.45
CA ASN A 338 2.38 -12.59 24.30
C ASN A 338 3.15 -13.75 24.97
N GLN A 339 4.47 -13.84 24.78
CA GLN A 339 5.29 -14.86 25.43
C GLN A 339 5.25 -14.74 26.97
N LYS A 340 5.22 -13.51 27.50
CA LYS A 340 5.08 -13.26 28.94
C LYS A 340 3.71 -13.70 29.46
N GLU A 341 2.62 -13.34 28.78
CA GLU A 341 1.27 -13.72 29.17
C GLU A 341 1.05 -15.24 29.08
N VAL A 342 1.55 -15.89 28.01
CA VAL A 342 1.54 -17.36 27.90
C VAL A 342 2.34 -18.00 29.03
N SER A 343 3.52 -17.49 29.34
CA SER A 343 4.35 -18.02 30.44
C SER A 343 3.67 -17.86 31.81
N LYS A 344 3.00 -16.71 32.02
CA LYS A 344 2.22 -16.46 33.23
C LYS A 344 1.03 -17.41 33.34
N ALA A 345 0.25 -17.56 32.27
CA ALA A 345 -0.87 -18.49 32.22
C ALA A 345 -0.44 -19.94 32.47
N LEU A 346 0.70 -20.35 31.90
CA LEU A 346 1.28 -21.68 32.14
C LEU A 346 1.72 -21.85 33.60
N ALA A 347 2.37 -20.84 34.19
CA ALA A 347 2.78 -20.87 35.59
C ALA A 347 1.58 -20.94 36.54
N GLU A 348 0.52 -20.17 36.28
CA GLU A 348 -0.74 -20.23 37.04
C GLU A 348 -1.39 -21.61 36.93
N ASN A 349 -1.41 -22.20 35.72
CA ASN A 349 -1.94 -23.54 35.51
C ASN A 349 -1.12 -24.61 36.28
N VAL A 350 0.22 -24.53 36.26
CA VAL A 350 1.08 -25.41 37.06
C VAL A 350 0.81 -25.27 38.55
N LEU A 351 0.53 -24.06 39.05
CA LEU A 351 0.19 -23.80 40.45
C LEU A 351 -1.17 -24.41 40.81
N LEU A 352 -2.18 -24.25 39.95
CA LEU A 352 -3.50 -24.89 40.10
C LEU A 352 -3.39 -26.42 40.08
N MET A 353 -2.61 -26.99 39.16
CA MET A 353 -2.31 -28.42 39.12
C MET A 353 -1.65 -28.89 40.41
N ARG A 354 -0.63 -28.16 40.90
CA ARG A 354 0.07 -28.51 42.15
C ARG A 354 -0.89 -28.50 43.34
N ASN A 355 -1.76 -27.49 43.43
CA ASN A 355 -2.76 -27.40 44.48
C ASN A 355 -3.78 -28.56 44.40
N SER A 356 -4.23 -28.91 43.19
CA SER A 356 -5.11 -30.08 42.99
C SER A 356 -4.42 -31.38 43.40
N VAL A 357 -3.17 -31.62 42.96
CA VAL A 357 -2.41 -32.82 43.34
C VAL A 357 -2.18 -32.88 44.84
N GLN A 358 -1.90 -31.75 45.49
CA GLN A 358 -1.74 -31.69 46.94
C GLN A 358 -3.06 -31.96 47.68
N SER A 359 -4.18 -31.41 47.20
CA SER A 359 -5.52 -31.69 47.75
C SER A 359 -5.84 -33.18 47.64
N VAL A 360 -5.65 -33.77 46.45
CA VAL A 360 -5.85 -35.21 46.23
C VAL A 360 -4.96 -36.03 47.17
N GLY A 361 -3.70 -35.62 47.39
CA GLY A 361 -2.81 -36.27 48.35
C GLY A 361 -3.30 -36.18 49.80
N GLN A 362 -3.83 -35.03 50.22
CA GLN A 362 -4.43 -34.87 51.55
C GLN A 362 -5.70 -35.70 51.72
N ASP A 363 -6.56 -35.71 50.70
CA ASP A 363 -7.78 -36.51 50.72
C ASP A 363 -7.46 -38.00 50.76
N PHE A 364 -6.47 -38.46 49.99
CA PHE A 364 -5.98 -39.83 50.06
C PHE A 364 -5.39 -40.17 51.44
N GLY A 365 -4.67 -39.24 52.07
CA GLY A 365 -4.18 -39.37 53.43
C GLY A 365 -5.31 -39.57 54.45
N LYS A 366 -6.35 -38.73 54.39
CA LYS A 366 -7.55 -38.87 55.25
C LYS A 366 -8.29 -40.17 54.99
N ILE A 367 -8.48 -40.55 53.73
CA ILE A 367 -9.10 -41.83 53.35
C ILE A 367 -8.31 -42.99 53.95
N ASN A 368 -6.98 -42.94 53.90
CA ASN A 368 -6.14 -44.00 54.46
C ASN A 368 -6.20 -44.05 56.00
N GLU A 369 -6.27 -42.90 56.68
CA GLU A 369 -6.52 -42.85 58.13
C GLU A 369 -7.89 -43.44 58.50
N ASP A 370 -8.96 -43.01 57.81
CA ASP A 370 -10.32 -43.52 58.02
C ASP A 370 -10.41 -45.01 57.72
N PHE A 371 -9.74 -45.48 56.65
CA PHE A 371 -9.66 -46.89 56.29
C PHE A 371 -8.95 -47.70 57.38
N ASN A 372 -7.79 -47.24 57.86
CA ASN A 372 -7.05 -47.93 58.93
C ASN A 372 -7.84 -47.95 60.24
N LYS A 373 -8.53 -46.86 60.57
CA LYS A 373 -9.41 -46.80 61.74
C LYS A 373 -10.56 -47.79 61.60
N HIS A 374 -11.23 -47.82 60.44
CA HIS A 374 -12.28 -48.79 60.19
C HIS A 374 -11.77 -50.24 60.25
N LEU A 375 -10.57 -50.51 59.74
CA LEU A 375 -9.94 -51.82 59.80
C LEU A 375 -9.62 -52.22 61.26
N GLY A 376 -9.12 -51.27 62.06
CA GLY A 376 -8.88 -51.44 63.49
C GLY A 376 -10.16 -51.71 64.28
N ASP A 377 -11.20 -50.91 64.03
CA ASP A 377 -12.53 -51.11 64.63
C ASP A 377 -13.14 -52.45 64.23
N THR A 378 -12.97 -52.85 62.96
CA THR A 378 -13.42 -54.17 62.46
C THR A 378 -12.65 -55.30 63.14
N ALA A 379 -11.32 -55.20 63.25
CA ALA A 379 -10.51 -56.20 63.94
C ALA A 379 -10.83 -56.28 65.44
N GLY A 380 -11.10 -55.13 66.08
CA GLY A 380 -11.56 -55.05 67.47
C GLY A 380 -12.90 -55.77 67.66
N LYS A 381 -13.90 -55.42 66.85
CA LYS A 381 -15.21 -56.10 66.83
C LYS A 381 -15.07 -57.60 66.53
N MET A 382 -14.17 -57.99 65.65
CA MET A 382 -13.92 -59.39 65.33
C MET A 382 -13.33 -60.15 66.53
N ARG A 383 -12.36 -59.56 67.27
CA ARG A 383 -11.87 -60.16 68.52
C ARG A 383 -12.95 -60.28 69.57
N GLU A 384 -13.78 -59.26 69.71
CA GLU A 384 -14.89 -59.25 70.66
C GLU A 384 -15.91 -60.33 70.31
N GLN A 385 -16.26 -60.48 69.02
CA GLN A 385 -17.11 -61.57 68.54
C GLN A 385 -16.49 -62.95 68.77
N VAL A 386 -15.18 -63.12 68.57
CA VAL A 386 -14.48 -64.39 68.86
C VAL A 386 -14.51 -64.70 70.36
N ALA A 387 -14.31 -63.70 71.23
CA ALA A 387 -14.37 -63.89 72.68
C ALA A 387 -15.79 -64.25 73.16
N VAL A 388 -16.81 -63.59 72.59
CA VAL A 388 -18.22 -63.92 72.86
C VAL A 388 -18.56 -65.32 72.35
N LEU A 389 -18.06 -65.69 71.17
CA LEU A 389 -18.24 -67.03 70.60
C LEU A 389 -17.58 -68.09 71.49
N ASP A 390 -16.37 -67.86 71.98
CA ASP A 390 -15.65 -68.80 72.85
C ASP A 390 -16.36 -68.99 74.20
N ALA A 391 -16.88 -67.89 74.78
CA ALA A 391 -17.70 -67.93 75.99
C ALA A 391 -19.03 -68.68 75.76
N ALA A 392 -19.69 -68.43 74.62
CA ALA A 392 -20.92 -69.10 74.24
C ALA A 392 -20.70 -70.60 74.00
N LEU A 393 -19.61 -70.98 73.31
CA LEU A 393 -19.21 -72.36 73.12
C LEU A 393 -18.93 -73.03 74.46
N THR A 394 -18.22 -72.37 75.37
CA THR A 394 -17.91 -72.92 76.70
C THR A 394 -19.18 -73.16 77.53
N GLU A 395 -20.10 -72.19 77.56
CA GLU A 395 -21.36 -72.31 78.32
C GLU A 395 -22.29 -73.35 77.70
N GLU A 396 -22.35 -73.45 76.37
CA GLU A 396 -23.17 -74.45 75.69
C GLU A 396 -22.60 -75.86 75.85
N LEU A 397 -21.27 -75.99 75.84
CA LEU A 397 -20.58 -77.26 76.13
C LEU A 397 -20.82 -77.67 77.59
N LYS A 398 -20.86 -76.71 78.53
CA LYS A 398 -21.25 -76.95 79.94
C LYS A 398 -22.72 -77.36 80.08
N LYS A 399 -23.66 -76.66 79.45
CA LYS A 399 -25.09 -77.02 79.44
C LYS A 399 -25.33 -78.39 78.79
N SER A 400 -24.64 -78.67 77.70
CA SER A 400 -24.67 -79.97 77.03
C SER A 400 -24.15 -81.07 77.94
N LEU A 401 -23.03 -80.85 78.65
CA LEU A 401 -22.50 -81.77 79.66
C LEU A 401 -23.45 -81.96 80.86
N GLU A 402 -24.09 -80.89 81.36
CA GLU A 402 -25.07 -80.97 82.45
C GLU A 402 -26.37 -81.67 82.01
N SER A 403 -26.83 -81.41 80.79
CA SER A 403 -27.99 -82.08 80.18
C SER A 403 -27.70 -83.55 79.96
N LEU A 404 -26.52 -83.90 79.42
CA LEU A 404 -26.05 -85.27 79.29
C LEU A 404 -25.94 -85.94 80.67
N GLY A 405 -25.44 -85.22 81.68
CA GLY A 405 -25.40 -85.69 83.07
C GLY A 405 -26.78 -85.96 83.66
N ARG A 406 -27.76 -85.07 83.42
CA ARG A 406 -29.16 -85.27 83.83
C ARG A 406 -29.82 -86.43 83.07
N GLN A 407 -29.56 -86.56 81.78
CA GLN A 407 -30.09 -87.67 80.97
C GLN A 407 -29.46 -89.01 81.39
N LEU A 408 -28.16 -89.05 81.69
CA LEU A 408 -27.49 -90.21 82.27
C LEU A 408 -28.04 -90.55 83.67
N ALA A 409 -28.29 -89.56 84.51
CA ALA A 409 -28.91 -89.76 85.83
C ALA A 409 -30.34 -90.32 85.71
N ALA A 410 -31.17 -89.71 84.86
CA ALA A 410 -32.55 -90.17 84.61
C ALA A 410 -32.58 -91.55 83.94
N LEU A 411 -31.64 -91.85 83.04
CA LEU A 411 -31.51 -93.18 82.44
C LEU A 411 -31.05 -94.21 83.48
N SER A 412 -30.13 -93.87 84.36
CA SER A 412 -29.66 -94.74 85.45
C SER A 412 -30.77 -94.99 86.48
N GLU A 413 -31.55 -93.97 86.83
CA GLU A 413 -32.71 -94.08 87.71
C GLU A 413 -33.84 -94.92 87.08
N LYS A 414 -34.08 -94.76 85.78
CA LYS A 414 -35.01 -95.62 85.02
C LYS A 414 -34.48 -97.05 84.85
N PHE A 415 -33.17 -97.25 84.71
CA PHE A 415 -32.54 -98.57 84.67
C PHE A 415 -32.68 -99.27 86.03
N VAL A 416 -32.46 -98.58 87.15
CA VAL A 416 -32.71 -99.13 88.49
C VAL A 416 -34.20 -99.43 88.71
N SER A 417 -35.09 -98.54 88.28
CA SER A 417 -36.54 -98.72 88.38
C SER A 417 -37.07 -99.88 87.53
N ASP A 418 -36.62 -100.01 86.28
CA ASP A 418 -37.12 -101.03 85.34
C ASP A 418 -36.54 -102.43 85.65
N TYR A 419 -35.32 -102.51 86.20
CA TYR A 419 -34.67 -103.78 86.53
C TYR A 419 -34.89 -104.23 87.98
N SER A 420 -35.22 -103.36 88.94
CA SER A 420 -35.63 -103.76 90.31
C SER A 420 -36.74 -104.83 90.34
N PRO A 421 -37.89 -104.65 89.66
CA PRO A 421 -38.96 -105.64 89.66
C PRO A 421 -38.61 -106.90 88.83
N LEU A 422 -37.65 -106.82 87.90
CA LEU A 422 -37.12 -108.00 87.18
C LEU A 422 -36.21 -108.83 88.09
N THR A 423 -35.43 -108.16 88.96
CA THR A 423 -34.57 -108.79 89.95
C THR A 423 -35.40 -109.45 91.06
N ASP A 424 -36.48 -108.81 91.50
CA ASP A 424 -37.46 -109.41 92.44
C ASP A 424 -38.22 -110.60 91.83
N LYS A 425 -38.56 -110.53 90.53
CA LYS A 425 -39.17 -111.68 89.81
C LYS A 425 -38.19 -112.83 89.60
N LEU A 426 -36.90 -112.54 89.39
CA LEU A 426 -35.83 -113.54 89.38
C LEU A 426 -35.62 -114.15 90.77
N HIS A 427 -35.69 -113.36 91.84
CA HIS A 427 -35.60 -113.86 93.22
C HIS A 427 -36.78 -114.78 93.58
N ARG A 428 -38.01 -114.47 93.12
CA ARG A 428 -39.18 -115.34 93.28
C ARG A 428 -39.13 -116.60 92.42
N LEU A 429 -38.55 -116.56 91.23
CA LEU A 429 -38.33 -117.75 90.38
C LEU A 429 -37.26 -118.69 90.96
N VAL A 430 -36.23 -118.15 91.60
CA VAL A 430 -35.20 -118.96 92.27
C VAL A 430 -35.71 -119.57 93.59
N ALA A 431 -36.62 -118.88 94.31
CA ALA A 431 -37.25 -119.44 95.51
C ALA A 431 -38.28 -120.56 95.21
N VAL A 432 -38.85 -120.61 94.01
CA VAL A 432 -39.80 -121.67 93.56
C VAL A 432 -39.07 -122.85 92.89
N ALA A 433 -37.77 -122.71 92.58
CA ALA A 433 -36.94 -123.78 92.01
C ALA A 433 -36.04 -124.49 93.05
N ALA A 434 -36.34 -124.32 94.35
CA ALA A 434 -35.64 -124.98 95.46
C ALA A 434 -36.62 -125.66 96.45
N GLU A 435 -37.71 -126.22 95.92
CA GLU A 435 -38.39 -127.40 96.48
C GLU A 435 -38.05 -128.64 95.65
#